data_AF-A0A7W3SUD9-F1
#
_entry.id   AF-A0A7W3SUD9-F1
#
_cell.length_a   1.000
_cell.length_b   1.000
_cell.length_c   1.000
_cell.angle_alpha   90.00
_cell.angle_beta   90.00
_cell.angle_gamma   90.00
#
_symmetry.space_group_name_H-M   'P 1'
#
loop_
_entity.id
_entity.type
_entity.pdbx_description
1 polymer ?
#
loop_
_entity_poly.entity_id
_entity_poly.type
_entity_poly.pdbx_seq_one_letter_code
_entity_poly.pdbx_strand_id
1 'polypeptide(L)'
;MSYEPLYVAFLVYFNRDQDYFECHEVLEELWLKLDKEPLYKGLLQVAVGLYHFRNGNVSGGKKMFRSAYQRLAPYPPDSLGIDLGKLRSEAASYADALGDYSIHPFKYYDLSIIVYDPKLLAQIEAASATIQPNIPQRRGPQRGAKHEAALQMKNQRSDMK
;
A
#
# COMPACT_ATOMS: atom_id res chain seq x y z
N MET A 1 4.83 -6.98 -22.85
CA MET A 1 4.96 -7.53 -21.48
C MET A 1 3.70 -7.15 -20.74
N SER A 2 3.09 -8.09 -20.03
CA SER A 2 1.94 -7.85 -19.16
C SER A 2 2.45 -7.47 -17.77
N TYR A 3 1.74 -6.59 -17.07
CA TYR A 3 2.03 -6.34 -15.65
C TYR A 3 1.47 -7.48 -14.80
N GLU A 4 2.02 -7.63 -13.59
CA GLU A 4 1.54 -8.59 -12.59
C GLU A 4 0.10 -8.24 -12.16
N PRO A 5 -0.85 -9.18 -12.17
CA PRO A 5 -2.25 -8.89 -11.83
C PRO A 5 -2.45 -8.26 -10.45
N LEU A 6 -1.66 -8.65 -9.46
CA LEU A 6 -1.71 -8.08 -8.11
C LEU A 6 -1.24 -6.62 -8.06
N TYR A 7 -0.29 -6.24 -8.93
CA TYR A 7 0.14 -4.84 -9.07
C TYR A 7 -0.96 -3.99 -9.72
N VAL A 8 -1.63 -4.53 -10.74
CA VAL A 8 -2.78 -3.88 -11.37
C VAL A 8 -3.92 -3.71 -10.36
N ALA A 9 -4.25 -4.75 -9.59
CA ALA A 9 -5.26 -4.69 -8.54
C ALA A 9 -4.90 -3.65 -7.46
N PHE A 10 -3.63 -3.56 -7.04
CA PHE A 10 -3.16 -2.52 -6.14
C PHE A 10 -3.49 -1.12 -6.67
N LEU A 11 -3.24 -0.83 -7.94
CA LEU A 11 -3.53 0.48 -8.52
C LEU A 11 -5.04 0.79 -8.60
N VAL A 12 -5.88 -0.23 -8.85
CA VAL A 12 -7.34 -0.09 -8.76
C VAL A 12 -7.74 0.28 -7.34
N TYR A 13 -7.31 -0.50 -6.35
CA TYR A 13 -7.66 -0.24 -4.95
C TYR A 13 -7.11 1.09 -4.44
N PHE A 14 -5.92 1.50 -4.88
CA PHE A 14 -5.30 2.74 -4.43
C PHE A 14 -5.98 3.98 -5.00
N ASN A 15 -6.18 4.01 -6.33
CA ASN A 15 -6.67 5.21 -7.02
C ASN A 15 -8.20 5.29 -7.06
N ARG A 16 -8.88 4.18 -7.38
CA ARG A 16 -10.34 4.18 -7.57
C ARG A 16 -11.06 3.99 -6.25
N ASP A 17 -10.70 2.94 -5.52
CA ASP A 17 -11.44 2.57 -4.31
C ASP A 17 -10.94 3.26 -3.07
N GLN A 18 -9.69 3.73 -3.08
CA GLN A 18 -8.96 4.20 -1.90
C GLN A 18 -9.04 3.21 -0.72
N ASP A 19 -9.09 1.91 -1.01
CA ASP A 19 -9.11 0.84 -0.02
C ASP A 19 -7.68 0.40 0.29
N TYR A 20 -7.07 1.10 1.24
CA TYR A 20 -5.68 0.85 1.62
C TYR A 20 -5.47 -0.44 2.40
N PHE A 21 -6.53 -1.08 2.89
CA PHE A 21 -6.42 -2.42 3.44
C PHE A 21 -6.25 -3.44 2.32
N GLU A 22 -7.08 -3.38 1.26
CA GLU A 22 -6.90 -4.27 0.11
C GLU A 22 -5.60 -4.01 -0.63
N CYS A 23 -5.15 -2.74 -0.69
CA CYS A 23 -3.80 -2.41 -1.18
C CYS A 23 -2.70 -3.17 -0.42
N HIS A 24 -2.83 -3.29 0.90
CA HIS A 24 -1.89 -4.07 1.72
C HIS A 24 -1.95 -5.55 1.33
N GLU A 25 -3.14 -6.14 1.27
CA GLU A 25 -3.29 -7.58 1.02
C GLU A 25 -2.68 -7.99 -0.33
N VAL A 26 -3.09 -7.35 -1.42
CA VAL A 26 -2.63 -7.74 -2.76
C VAL A 26 -1.15 -7.46 -2.98
N LEU A 27 -0.63 -6.36 -2.41
CA LEU A 27 0.75 -5.98 -2.62
C LEU A 27 1.70 -6.72 -1.67
N GLU A 28 1.25 -7.16 -0.49
CA GLU A 28 2.01 -8.07 0.36
C GLU A 28 2.17 -9.42 -0.32
N GLU A 29 1.10 -9.95 -0.90
CA GLU A 29 1.15 -11.20 -1.67
C GLU A 29 2.14 -11.09 -2.83
N LEU A 30 2.08 -10.01 -3.61
CA LEU A 30 3.02 -9.78 -4.70
C LEU A 30 4.47 -9.64 -4.21
N TRP A 31 4.67 -8.87 -3.14
CA TRP A 31 5.99 -8.66 -2.55
C TRP A 31 6.62 -9.99 -2.10
N LEU A 32 5.85 -10.88 -1.47
CA LEU A 32 6.32 -12.21 -1.09
C LEU A 32 6.59 -13.10 -2.31
N LYS A 33 5.75 -13.03 -3.35
CA LYS A 33 5.93 -13.76 -4.62
C LYS A 33 7.21 -13.36 -5.35
N LEU A 34 7.61 -12.10 -5.26
CA LEU A 34 8.78 -11.53 -5.94
C LEU A 34 10.03 -11.48 -5.05
N ASP A 35 10.22 -12.49 -4.20
CA ASP A 35 11.37 -12.61 -3.28
C ASP A 35 11.68 -11.32 -2.49
N LYS A 36 10.62 -10.67 -2.02
CA LYS A 36 10.67 -9.47 -1.18
C LYS A 36 11.33 -8.25 -1.82
N GLU A 37 11.17 -8.07 -3.13
CA GLU A 37 11.68 -6.92 -3.87
C GLU A 37 11.33 -5.56 -3.17
N PRO A 38 12.31 -4.68 -2.91
CA PRO A 38 12.11 -3.49 -2.07
C PRO A 38 11.17 -2.40 -2.64
N LEU A 39 11.07 -2.24 -3.96
CA LEU A 39 10.17 -1.28 -4.61
C LEU A 39 8.71 -1.57 -4.28
N TYR A 40 8.27 -2.83 -4.41
CA TYR A 40 6.92 -3.22 -4.02
C TYR A 40 6.66 -3.01 -2.52
N LYS A 41 7.67 -3.22 -1.67
CA LYS A 41 7.53 -2.90 -0.24
C LYS A 41 7.36 -1.40 0.01
N GLY A 42 8.05 -0.55 -0.76
CA GLY A 42 7.89 0.90 -0.69
C GLY A 42 6.46 1.34 -1.04
N LEU A 43 5.91 0.83 -2.15
CA LEU A 43 4.53 1.09 -2.57
C LEU A 43 3.51 0.62 -1.51
N LEU A 44 3.70 -0.58 -0.94
CA LEU A 44 2.85 -1.10 0.13
C LEU A 44 2.87 -0.16 1.34
N GLN A 45 4.04 0.35 1.73
CA GLN A 45 4.15 1.24 2.87
C GLN A 45 3.49 2.61 2.64
N VAL A 46 3.36 3.10 1.41
CA VAL A 46 2.55 4.29 1.12
C VAL A 46 1.08 4.04 1.47
N ALA A 47 0.51 2.93 1.00
CA ALA A 47 -0.88 2.57 1.32
C ALA A 47 -1.09 2.38 2.83
N VAL A 48 -0.17 1.68 3.51
CA VAL A 48 -0.26 1.47 4.97
C VAL A 48 -0.10 2.81 5.73
N GLY A 49 0.71 3.74 5.23
CA GLY A 49 0.82 5.09 5.79
C GLY A 49 -0.49 5.86 5.74
N LEU A 50 -1.17 5.83 4.59
CA LEU A 50 -2.49 6.42 4.41
C LEU A 50 -3.53 5.74 5.30
N TYR A 51 -3.54 4.40 5.37
CA TYR A 51 -4.43 3.64 6.25
C TYR A 51 -4.27 4.05 7.72
N HIS A 52 -3.04 4.12 8.22
CA HIS A 52 -2.78 4.51 9.60
C HIS A 52 -3.27 5.92 9.89
N PHE A 53 -2.93 6.89 9.05
CA PHE A 53 -3.33 8.27 9.30
C PHE A 53 -4.84 8.47 9.20
N ARG A 54 -5.49 7.81 8.22
CA ARG A 54 -6.96 7.80 8.09
C ARG A 54 -7.66 7.30 9.35
N ASN A 55 -7.03 6.37 10.07
CA ASN A 55 -7.55 5.80 11.32
C ASN A 55 -7.03 6.52 12.58
N GLY A 56 -6.51 7.75 12.44
CA GLY A 56 -6.04 8.57 13.56
C GLY A 56 -4.67 8.17 14.14
N ASN A 57 -3.99 7.19 13.54
CA ASN A 57 -2.65 6.77 13.96
C ASN A 57 -1.56 7.60 13.25
N VAL A 58 -1.34 8.82 13.74
CA VAL A 58 -0.34 9.77 13.22
C VAL A 58 1.08 9.19 13.26
N SER A 59 1.47 8.59 14.39
CA SER A 59 2.81 8.02 14.57
C SER A 59 3.08 6.85 13.61
N GLY A 60 2.09 5.97 13.45
CA GLY A 60 2.12 4.87 12.48
C GLY A 60 2.21 5.36 11.04
N GLY A 61 1.39 6.36 10.68
CA GLY A 61 1.43 7.00 9.36
C GLY A 61 2.82 7.57 9.05
N LYS A 62 3.37 8.40 9.95
CA LYS A 62 4.71 9.00 9.84
C LYS A 62 5.79 7.95 9.61
N LYS A 63 5.78 6.88 10.42
CA LYS A 63 6.78 5.79 10.30
C LYS A 63 6.71 5.10 8.94
N MET A 64 5.50 4.82 8.45
CA MET A 64 5.33 4.14 7.16
C MET A 64 5.73 5.02 5.99
N PHE A 65 5.33 6.29 5.96
CA PHE A 65 5.72 7.22 4.89
C PHE A 65 7.23 7.45 4.83
N ARG A 66 7.90 7.61 5.99
CA ARG A 66 9.37 7.72 6.03
C ARG A 66 10.06 6.48 5.46
N SER A 67 9.59 5.29 5.85
CA SER A 67 10.15 4.04 5.33
C SER A 67 9.84 3.86 3.83
N ALA A 68 8.65 4.26 3.37
CA ALA A 68 8.28 4.22 1.97
C ALA A 68 9.23 5.10 1.14
N TYR A 69 9.37 6.38 1.51
CA TYR A 69 10.28 7.33 0.86
C TYR A 69 11.70 6.77 0.73
N GLN A 70 12.27 6.24 1.82
CA GLN A 70 13.62 5.65 1.83
C GLN A 70 13.75 4.45 0.88
N ARG A 71 12.73 3.60 0.81
CA ARG A 71 12.73 2.44 -0.10
C ARG A 71 12.54 2.83 -1.56
N LEU A 72 11.77 3.87 -1.84
CA LEU A 72 11.51 4.35 -3.20
C LEU A 72 12.66 5.22 -3.76
N ALA A 73 13.51 5.77 -2.90
CA ALA A 73 14.61 6.67 -3.28
C ALA A 73 15.60 6.09 -4.32
N PRO A 74 16.01 4.81 -4.25
CA PRO A 74 16.99 4.25 -5.19
C PRO A 74 16.45 4.02 -6.62
N TYR A 75 15.13 4.06 -6.81
CA TYR A 75 14.52 3.68 -8.09
C TYR A 75 14.30 4.89 -9.02
N PRO A 76 14.40 4.69 -10.35
CA PRO A 76 14.06 5.70 -11.34
C PRO A 76 12.64 6.26 -11.18
N PRO A 77 12.40 7.55 -11.47
CA PRO A 77 11.11 8.20 -11.26
C PRO A 77 9.98 7.65 -12.14
N ASP A 78 10.30 6.91 -13.19
CA ASP A 78 9.39 6.30 -14.17
C ASP A 78 9.26 4.76 -14.02
N SER A 79 9.73 4.22 -12.89
CA SER A 79 9.66 2.78 -12.63
C SER A 79 8.22 2.26 -12.59
N LEU A 80 8.03 1.02 -13.06
CA LEU A 80 6.74 0.31 -13.07
C LEU A 80 5.61 0.99 -13.87
N GLY A 81 5.93 1.90 -14.80
CA GLY A 81 4.93 2.55 -15.65
C GLY A 81 4.11 3.64 -14.94
N ILE A 82 4.56 4.08 -13.76
CA ILE A 82 3.93 5.11 -12.94
C ILE A 82 4.87 6.29 -12.67
N ASP A 83 4.31 7.41 -12.23
CA ASP A 83 5.08 8.53 -11.67
C ASP A 83 5.57 8.22 -10.25
N LEU A 84 6.59 7.36 -10.16
CA LEU A 84 7.21 7.03 -8.88
C LEU A 84 7.88 8.27 -8.27
N GLY A 85 8.38 9.19 -9.08
CA GLY A 85 8.99 10.44 -8.64
C GLY A 85 8.03 11.31 -7.84
N LYS A 86 6.81 11.52 -8.37
CA LYS A 86 5.73 12.22 -7.69
C LYS A 86 5.31 11.50 -6.42
N LEU A 87 5.03 10.19 -6.50
CA LEU A 87 4.59 9.42 -5.32
C LEU A 87 5.62 9.46 -4.19
N ARG A 88 6.91 9.34 -4.54
CA ARG A 88 8.02 9.46 -3.58
C ARG A 88 8.07 10.84 -2.92
N SER A 89 7.86 11.90 -3.70
CA SER A 89 7.85 13.27 -3.19
C SER A 89 6.66 13.52 -2.27
N GLU A 90 5.48 13.02 -2.64
CA GLU A 90 4.28 13.09 -1.80
C GLU A 90 4.44 12.30 -0.50
N ALA A 91 5.06 11.12 -0.56
CA ALA A 91 5.37 10.34 0.65
C ALA A 91 6.32 11.08 1.59
N ALA A 92 7.32 11.80 1.07
CA ALA A 92 8.20 12.64 1.88
C ALA A 92 7.43 13.80 2.52
N SER A 93 6.63 14.55 1.75
CA SER A 93 5.80 15.64 2.25
C SER A 93 4.82 15.18 3.34
N TYR A 94 4.22 14.00 3.17
CA TYR A 94 3.35 13.40 4.18
C TYR A 94 4.11 13.05 5.46
N ALA A 95 5.31 12.47 5.33
CA ALA A 95 6.16 12.13 6.47
C ALA A 95 6.57 13.37 7.28
N ASP A 96 6.86 14.48 6.60
CA ASP A 96 7.25 15.75 7.22
C ASP A 96 6.05 16.44 7.88
N ALA A 97 4.92 16.54 7.18
CA ALA A 97 3.69 17.10 7.74
C ALA A 97 3.18 16.31 8.97
N LEU A 98 3.26 14.97 8.93
CA LEU A 98 2.98 14.13 10.11
C LEU A 98 4.05 14.25 11.20
N GLY A 99 5.24 14.71 10.83
CA GLY A 99 6.33 15.05 11.74
C GLY A 99 5.96 16.16 12.72
N ASP A 100 5.29 17.18 12.20
CA ASP A 100 4.93 18.41 12.92
C ASP A 100 3.44 18.49 13.27
N TYR A 101 2.70 17.37 13.12
CA TYR A 101 1.25 17.33 13.26
C TYR A 101 0.71 17.87 14.60
N SER A 102 1.45 17.71 15.70
CA SER A 102 1.06 18.22 17.01
C SER A 102 1.08 19.76 17.09
N ILE A 103 1.83 20.41 16.20
CA ILE A 103 1.99 21.86 16.13
C ILE A 103 1.14 22.42 14.98
N HIS A 104 1.15 21.73 13.83
CA HIS A 104 0.46 22.12 12.61
C HIS A 104 -0.41 20.97 12.10
N PRO A 105 -1.58 20.72 12.74
CA PRO A 105 -2.46 19.64 12.30
C PRO A 105 -3.03 19.96 10.91
N PHE A 106 -3.13 18.94 10.08
CA PHE A 106 -3.74 19.04 8.76
C PHE A 106 -4.83 17.97 8.59
N LYS A 107 -5.81 18.25 7.73
CA LYS A 107 -6.85 17.27 7.42
C LYS A 107 -6.26 16.15 6.56
N TYR A 108 -6.67 14.93 6.85
CA TYR A 108 -6.40 13.78 6.00
C TYR A 108 -6.80 14.04 4.53
N TYR A 109 -5.97 13.58 3.60
CA TYR A 109 -6.27 13.56 2.17
C TYR A 109 -5.65 12.34 1.48
N ASP A 110 -6.32 11.81 0.47
CA ASP A 110 -5.80 10.68 -0.30
C ASP A 110 -4.69 11.10 -1.27
N LEU A 111 -3.83 10.15 -1.64
CA LEU A 111 -2.90 10.31 -2.74
C LEU A 111 -3.45 9.60 -3.99
N SER A 112 -2.96 10.00 -5.17
CA SER A 112 -3.22 9.31 -6.43
C SER A 112 -1.92 9.05 -7.16
N ILE A 113 -1.75 7.80 -7.57
CA ILE A 113 -0.62 7.34 -8.37
C ILE A 113 -0.92 7.67 -9.83
N ILE A 114 -0.08 8.50 -10.44
CA ILE A 114 -0.20 8.80 -11.87
C ILE A 114 0.38 7.63 -12.65
N VAL A 115 -0.35 7.14 -13.65
CA VAL A 115 0.04 6.04 -14.52
C VAL A 115 0.27 6.60 -15.93
N TYR A 116 1.45 6.37 -16.50
CA TYR A 116 1.81 6.87 -17.83
C TYR A 116 1.85 5.79 -18.90
N ASP A 117 2.13 4.53 -18.53
CA ASP A 117 2.19 3.45 -19.51
C ASP A 117 0.77 3.12 -20.03
N PRO A 118 0.49 3.30 -21.34
CA PRO A 118 -0.81 2.98 -21.92
C PRO A 118 -1.24 1.52 -21.75
N LYS A 119 -0.29 0.59 -21.71
CA LYS A 119 -0.58 -0.84 -21.49
C LYS A 119 -1.03 -1.09 -20.06
N LEU A 120 -0.41 -0.41 -19.09
CA LEU A 120 -0.80 -0.50 -17.69
C LEU A 120 -2.19 0.12 -17.50
N LEU A 121 -2.44 1.28 -18.11
CA LEU A 121 -3.76 1.93 -18.10
C LEU A 121 -4.86 0.99 -18.63
N ALA A 122 -4.65 0.35 -19.78
CA ALA A 122 -5.61 -0.60 -20.34
C ALA A 122 -5.87 -1.81 -19.41
N GLN A 123 -4.84 -2.30 -18.72
CA GLN A 123 -4.99 -3.39 -17.74
C GLN A 123 -5.75 -2.93 -16.48
N ILE A 124 -5.50 -1.73 -15.99
CA ILE A 124 -6.23 -1.13 -14.87
C ILE A 124 -7.70 -0.95 -15.23
N GLU A 125 -8.00 -0.46 -16.44
CA GLU A 125 -9.38 -0.29 -16.90
C GLU A 125 -10.12 -1.63 -16.95
N ALA A 126 -9.51 -2.65 -17.56
CA ALA A 126 -10.08 -3.99 -17.61
C ALA A 126 -10.28 -4.60 -16.21
N ALA A 127 -9.28 -4.48 -15.33
CA ALA A 127 -9.36 -4.99 -13.97
C ALA A 127 -10.40 -4.24 -13.14
N SER A 128 -10.51 -2.92 -13.29
CA SER A 128 -11.50 -2.08 -12.62
C SER A 128 -12.93 -2.55 -12.92
N ALA A 129 -13.24 -2.95 -14.16
CA ALA A 129 -14.56 -3.48 -14.49
C ALA A 129 -14.91 -4.80 -13.73
N THR A 130 -13.90 -5.55 -13.27
CA THR A 130 -14.09 -6.86 -12.63
C THR A 130 -13.94 -6.83 -11.11
N ILE A 131 -13.08 -5.95 -10.58
CA ILE A 131 -12.82 -5.83 -9.15
C ILE A 131 -13.99 -5.08 -8.51
N GLN A 132 -14.69 -5.75 -7.59
CA GLN A 132 -15.74 -5.13 -6.80
C GLN A 132 -15.15 -4.34 -5.63
N PRO A 133 -15.56 -3.08 -5.41
CA PRO A 133 -15.11 -2.29 -4.28
C PRO A 133 -15.71 -2.83 -2.96
N ASN A 134 -14.92 -2.81 -1.88
CA ASN A 134 -15.45 -3.07 -0.54
C ASN A 134 -16.13 -1.82 0.02
N ILE A 135 -17.44 -1.88 0.29
CA ILE A 135 -18.22 -0.78 0.84
C ILE A 135 -18.99 -1.26 2.10
N PRO A 136 -18.72 -0.71 3.29
CA PRO A 136 -17.67 0.28 3.58
C PRO A 136 -16.27 -0.35 3.48
N GLN A 137 -15.28 0.46 3.11
CA GLN A 137 -13.87 0.07 3.14
C GLN A 137 -13.49 -0.45 4.52
N ARG A 138 -12.56 -1.40 4.55
CA ARG A 138 -12.08 -1.97 5.81
C ARG A 138 -11.18 -0.98 6.55
N ARG A 139 -11.53 -0.65 7.79
CA ARG A 139 -10.82 0.36 8.62
C ARG A 139 -10.24 -0.18 9.92
N GLY A 140 -10.34 -1.48 10.18
CA GLY A 140 -9.76 -2.12 11.36
C GLY A 140 -9.08 -3.44 11.01
N PRO A 141 -8.12 -3.89 11.83
CA PRO A 141 -7.54 -5.22 11.68
C PRO A 141 -8.62 -6.27 11.94
N GLN A 142 -8.93 -7.11 10.96
CA GLN A 142 -9.54 -8.40 11.22
C GLN A 142 -8.43 -9.43 11.43
N ARG A 143 -8.65 -10.36 12.36
CA ARG A 143 -7.88 -11.60 12.39
C ARG A 143 -8.24 -12.38 11.12
N GLY A 144 -7.54 -12.13 10.03
CA GLY A 144 -7.73 -12.87 8.78
C GLY A 144 -7.19 -14.30 8.90
N ALA A 145 -7.46 -15.13 7.89
CA ALA A 145 -7.01 -16.52 7.82
C ALA A 145 -5.49 -16.69 8.07
N LYS A 146 -4.66 -15.70 7.67
CA LYS A 146 -3.22 -15.67 7.97
C LYS A 146 -2.91 -15.59 9.48
N HIS A 147 -3.69 -14.81 10.24
CA HIS A 147 -3.51 -14.69 11.69
C HIS A 147 -4.01 -15.94 12.42
N GLU A 148 -5.12 -16.52 11.95
CA GLU A 148 -5.66 -17.80 12.46
C GLU A 148 -4.70 -18.96 12.18
N ALA A 149 -4.14 -19.04 10.96
CA ALA A 149 -3.13 -20.03 10.59
C ALA A 149 -1.84 -19.88 11.42
N ALA A 150 -1.39 -18.65 11.66
CA ALA A 150 -0.24 -18.38 12.52
C ALA A 150 -0.48 -18.77 14.00
N LEU A 151 -1.73 -18.65 14.48
CA LEU A 151 -2.13 -19.10 15.81
C LEU A 151 -2.18 -20.63 15.88
N GLN A 152 -2.77 -21.29 14.88
CA GLN A 152 -2.83 -22.75 14.78
C GLN A 152 -1.42 -23.37 14.74
N MET A 153 -0.51 -22.79 13.96
CA MET A 153 0.90 -23.22 13.93
C MET A 153 1.63 -23.02 15.25
N LYS A 154 1.30 -21.96 16.01
CA LYS A 154 1.87 -21.74 17.35
C LYS A 154 1.34 -22.73 18.38
N ASN A 155 0.04 -23.04 18.34
CA ASN A 155 -0.58 -23.99 19.25
C ASN A 155 -0.07 -25.42 18.98
N GLN A 156 0.01 -25.85 17.72
CA GLN A 156 0.57 -27.17 17.35
C GLN A 156 2.03 -27.37 17.79
N ARG A 157 2.84 -26.31 17.86
CA ARG A 157 4.22 -26.38 18.36
C ARG A 157 4.31 -26.42 19.89
N SER A 158 3.27 -25.95 20.59
CA SER A 158 3.21 -25.99 22.05
C SER A 158 2.73 -27.36 22.55
N ASP A 159 1.89 -28.06 21.78
CA ASP A 159 1.37 -29.39 22.12
C ASP A 159 2.37 -30.54 21.82
N MET A 160 3.48 -30.23 21.13
CA MET A 160 4.51 -31.19 20.71
C MET A 160 5.80 -31.09 21.54
N LYS A 161 5.75 -30.34 22.65
CA LYS A 161 6.78 -30.26 23.70
C LYS A 161 6.21 -30.82 24.99
#